data_AF-A0A3D4W0C2-F1
#
_entry.id   AF-A0A3D4W0C2-F1
#
_cell.length_a   1.000
_cell.length_b   1.000
_cell.length_c   1.000
_cell.angle_alpha   90.00
_cell.angle_beta   90.00
_cell.angle_gamma   90.00
#
_symmetry.space_group_name_H-M   'P 1'
#
loop_
_entity.id
_entity.type
_entity.pdbx_description
1 polymer ?
#
loop_
_entity_poly.entity_id
_entity_poly.type
_entity_poly.pdbx_seq_one_letter_code
_entity_poly.pdbx_strand_id
1 'polypeptide(L)' 'MINFEQWEGFEGRIWKEEVNVRDFIQKNYTPYDGDESFLAGPTEATDKLWGALQKLQKEERAKGGVL' A
#
# COMPACT_ATOMS: atom_id res chain seq x y z
N MET A 1 -17.66 4.05 -23.29
CA MET A 1 -16.49 4.21 -22.42
C MET A 1 -16.56 3.09 -21.39
N ILE A 2 -15.50 2.30 -21.22
CA ILE A 2 -15.48 1.25 -20.19
C ILE A 2 -15.49 1.97 -18.84
N ASN A 3 -16.49 1.70 -18.02
CA ASN A 3 -16.60 2.26 -16.69
C ASN A 3 -16.82 1.13 -15.71
N PHE A 4 -15.81 0.86 -14.89
CA PHE A 4 -15.87 -0.10 -13.81
C PHE A 4 -16.19 0.62 -12.51
N GLU A 5 -16.94 -0.02 -11.62
CA GLU A 5 -17.26 0.52 -10.29
C GLU A 5 -15.99 0.91 -9.51
N GLN A 6 -14.90 0.17 -9.70
CA GLN A 6 -13.61 0.41 -9.07
C GLN A 6 -12.92 1.70 -9.57
N TRP A 7 -13.41 2.31 -10.65
CA TRP A 7 -12.84 3.52 -11.26
C TRP A 7 -13.63 4.79 -10.97
N GLU A 8 -14.71 4.68 -10.20
CA GLU A 8 -15.53 5.83 -9.80
C GLU A 8 -14.69 6.86 -9.02
N GLY A 9 -14.84 8.13 -9.39
CA GLY A 9 -14.08 9.24 -8.81
C GLY A 9 -12.68 9.46 -9.40
N PHE A 10 -12.13 8.54 -10.19
CA PHE A 10 -10.85 8.75 -10.87
C PHE A 10 -11.01 9.50 -12.21
N GLU A 11 -10.20 10.54 -12.37
CA GLU A 11 -10.06 11.37 -13.56
C GLU A 11 -9.22 10.69 -14.64
N GLY A 12 -9.42 11.12 -15.89
CA GLY A 12 -8.64 10.66 -17.04
C GLY A 12 -9.37 9.63 -17.89
N ARG A 13 -8.87 9.49 -19.12
CA ARG A 13 -9.47 8.68 -20.18
C ARG A 13 -8.48 7.66 -20.76
N ILE A 14 -7.24 8.05 -21.00
CA ILE A 14 -6.25 7.21 -21.70
C ILE A 14 -5.99 5.93 -20.90
N TRP A 15 -5.72 6.05 -19.60
CA TRP A 15 -5.51 4.88 -18.75
C TRP A 15 -6.72 3.94 -18.63
N LYS A 16 -7.94 4.40 -18.97
CA LYS A 16 -9.16 3.57 -19.01
C LYS A 16 -9.31 2.79 -20.33
N GLU A 17 -8.57 3.19 -21.36
CA GLU A 17 -8.63 2.62 -22.71
C GLU A 17 -7.38 1.77 -23.03
N GLU A 18 -6.25 2.03 -22.38
CA GLU A 18 -5.00 1.29 -22.51
C GLU A 18 -4.27 1.13 -21.16
N VAL A 19 -3.34 0.17 -21.08
CA VAL A 19 -2.50 -0.02 -19.90
C VAL A 19 -1.50 1.13 -19.79
N ASN A 20 -1.87 2.17 -19.04
CA ASN A 20 -1.06 3.38 -18.87
C ASN A 20 -1.10 3.89 -17.42
N VAL A 21 -0.35 3.21 -16.55
CA VAL A 21 -0.27 3.54 -15.12
C VAL A 21 0.28 4.95 -14.88
N ARG A 22 1.15 5.46 -15.78
CA ARG A 22 1.71 6.80 -15.67
C ARG A 22 0.63 7.89 -15.81
N ASP A 23 -0.24 7.78 -16.82
CA ASP A 23 -1.36 8.71 -17.01
C ASP A 23 -2.32 8.65 -15.81
N PHE A 24 -2.65 7.46 -15.31
CA PHE A 24 -3.48 7.30 -14.12
C PHE A 24 -2.90 8.07 -12.91
N ILE A 25 -1.63 7.83 -12.57
CA ILE A 25 -1.00 8.48 -11.42
C ILE A 25 -1.03 10.00 -11.61
N GLN A 26 -0.56 10.51 -12.76
CA GLN A 26 -0.48 11.95 -13.01
C GLN A 26 -1.83 12.66 -12.95
N LYS A 27 -2.93 11.98 -13.28
CA LYS A 27 -4.29 12.52 -13.22
C LYS A 27 -4.96 12.43 -11.85
N ASN A 28 -4.50 11.54 -10.96
CA ASN A 28 -5.26 11.17 -9.77
C ASN A 28 -4.51 11.29 -8.44
N TYR A 29 -3.20 11.55 -8.44
CA TYR A 29 -2.47 11.80 -7.21
C TYR A 29 -2.73 13.21 -6.68
N THR A 30 -2.78 13.35 -5.36
CA THR A 30 -2.73 14.65 -4.69
C THR A 30 -1.32 14.83 -4.14
N PRO A 31 -0.52 15.78 -4.64
CA PRO A 31 0.74 16.15 -4.01
C PRO A 31 0.51 16.50 -2.54
N TYR A 32 1.40 16.04 -1.66
CA TYR A 32 1.36 16.37 -0.24
C TYR A 32 2.71 16.97 0.16
N ASP A 33 2.71 18.27 0.42
CA ASP A 33 3.88 19.06 0.84
C ASP A 33 3.85 19.40 2.35
N GLY A 34 2.99 18.73 3.12
CA GLY A 34 2.89 18.87 4.57
C GLY A 34 3.92 18.03 5.33
N ASP A 35 3.70 17.85 6.64
CA ASP A 35 4.60 17.09 7.53
C ASP A 35 3.97 15.77 8.02
N GLU A 36 4.67 15.07 8.92
CA GLU A 36 4.27 13.79 9.49
C GLU A 36 3.16 13.85 10.55
N SER A 37 2.59 15.03 10.86
CA SER A 37 1.64 15.17 11.99
C SER A 37 0.34 14.37 11.81
N PHE A 38 -0.01 13.99 10.57
CA PHE A 38 -1.20 13.18 10.28
C PHE A 38 -0.97 11.67 10.48
N LEU A 39 0.27 11.22 10.69
CA LEU A 39 0.59 9.80 10.78
C LEU A 39 -0.12 9.16 11.98
N ALA A 40 -0.82 8.06 11.70
CA ALA A 40 -1.41 7.20 12.72
C ALA A 40 -0.43 6.07 13.10
N GLY A 41 -0.48 5.65 14.37
CA GLY A 41 0.26 4.48 14.84
C GLY A 41 -0.30 3.15 14.29
N PRO A 42 0.39 2.02 14.54
CA PRO A 42 -0.09 0.71 14.15
C PRO A 42 -1.39 0.35 14.88
N THR A 43 -2.15 -0.56 14.27
CA THR A 43 -3.34 -1.14 14.91
C THR A 43 -2.95 -2.32 15.80
N GLU A 44 -3.82 -2.70 16.74
CA GLU A 44 -3.62 -3.92 17.56
C GLU A 44 -3.45 -5.18 16.70
N ALA A 45 -4.21 -5.29 15.59
CA ALA A 45 -4.08 -6.40 14.66
C ALA A 45 -2.69 -6.44 14.01
N THR A 46 -2.15 -5.27 13.65
CA THR A 46 -0.78 -5.13 13.13
C THR A 46 0.24 -5.57 14.16
N ASP A 47 0.14 -5.10 15.40
CA ASP A 47 1.08 -5.44 16.47
C ASP A 47 1.04 -6.93 16.81
N LYS A 48 -0.15 -7.54 16.81
CA LYS A 48 -0.31 -8.99 17.06
C LYS A 48 0.37 -9.83 15.98
N LEU A 49 0.13 -9.51 14.71
CA LEU A 49 0.74 -10.24 13.58
C LEU A 49 2.25 -10.04 13.55
N TRP A 50 2.70 -8.81 13.76
CA TRP A 50 4.12 -8.48 13.81
C TRP A 50 4.82 -9.20 14.97
N GLY A 51 4.20 -9.23 16.15
CA GLY A 51 4.72 -9.96 17.31
C GLY A 51 4.83 -11.46 17.08
N ALA A 52 3.89 -12.07 16.35
CA ALA A 52 3.99 -13.49 15.96
C ALA A 52 5.15 -13.72 14.99
N LEU A 53 5.29 -12.87 13.97
CA LEU A 53 6.39 -12.95 13.00
C LEU A 53 7.76 -12.77 13.68
N GLN A 54 7.87 -11.82 14.61
CA GLN A 54 9.10 -11.59 15.36
C GLN A 54 9.55 -12.79 16.19
N LYS A 55 8.62 -13.63 16.68
CA LYS A 55 8.98 -14.88 17.37
C LYS A 55 9.61 -15.88 16.40
N LEU A 56 8.99 -16.10 15.24
CA LEU A 56 9.53 -16.99 14.21
C LEU A 56 10.90 -16.51 13.70
N GLN A 57 11.08 -15.20 13.50
CA GLN A 57 12.38 -14.64 13.12
C GLN A 57 13.46 -14.86 14.18
N LYS A 58 13.10 -14.86 15.47
CA LYS A 58 14.06 -15.18 16.55
C LYS A 58 14.46 -16.66 16.50
N GLU A 59 13.51 -17.55 16.25
CA GLU A 59 13.77 -18.98 16.11
C GLU A 59 14.63 -19.28 14.87
N GLU A 60 14.33 -18.65 13.73
CA GLU A 60 15.11 -18.75 12.50
C GLU A 60 16.57 -18.30 12.74
N ARG A 61 16.76 -17.14 13.37
CA ARG A 61 18.10 -16.66 13.74
C ARG A 61 18.84 -17.64 14.65
N ALA A 62 18.15 -18.27 15.61
CA ALA A 62 18.75 -19.27 16.49
C ALA A 62 19.18 -20.55 15.76
N LYS A 63 18.52 -20.90 14.66
CA LYS A 63 18.88 -22.03 13.79
C LYS A 63 19.94 -21.69 12.73
N GLY A 64 20.45 -20.46 12.73
CA GLY A 64 21.47 -20.00 11.77
C GLY A 64 20.91 -19.76 10.37
N GLY A 65 19.60 -19.55 10.25
CA GLY A 65 18.89 -19.47 8.97
C GLY A 65 17.56 -20.22 9.07
N VAL A 66 17.15 -20.84 7.97
CA VAL A 66 15.81 -21.44 7.78
C VAL A 66 15.24 -22.13 9.02
N LEU A 67 14.03 -21.71 9.40
CA LEU A 67 13.26 -22.25 10.52
C LEU A 67 12.75 -23.67 10.25
#